data_AF-A0A9J6PXJ3-F1
#
_entry.id   AF-A0A9J6PXJ3-F1
#
_cell.length_a   1.000
_cell.length_b   1.000
_cell.length_c   1.000
_cell.angle_alpha   90.00
_cell.angle_beta   90.00
_cell.angle_gamma   90.00
#
_symmetry.space_group_name_H-M   'P 1'
#
loop_
_entity.id
_entity.type
_entity.pdbx_description
1 polymer ?
#
loop_
_entity_poly.entity_id
_entity_poly.type
_entity_poly.pdbx_seq_one_letter_code
_entity_poly.pdbx_strand_id
1 'polypeptide(L)' 'MDMEKAHEAIVKVIGEAVVQILAEERAVTNEAIIEMIGLLSDGEPNLAVVFAIDLLDR' A
#
# COMPACT_ATOMS: atom_id res chain seq x y z
N MET A 1 -0.49 22.99 4.59
CA MET A 1 -1.86 22.46 4.50
C MET A 1 -1.96 21.21 3.62
N ASP A 2 -0.89 20.43 3.41
CA ASP A 2 -0.96 19.33 2.42
C ASP A 2 -0.44 17.97 2.85
N MET A 3 0.30 17.84 3.96
CA MET A 3 0.77 16.52 4.41
C MET A 3 -0.36 15.65 4.94
N GLU A 4 -1.36 16.23 5.60
CA GLU A 4 -2.50 15.50 6.15
C GLU A 4 -3.41 14.95 5.03
N LYS A 5 -3.62 15.75 3.97
CA LYS A 5 -4.37 15.31 2.78
C LYS A 5 -3.62 14.28 1.96
N ALA A 6 -2.30 14.44 1.80
CA ALA A 6 -1.46 13.44 1.15
C ALA A 6 -1.47 12.11 1.93
N HIS A 7 -1.41 12.18 3.26
CA HIS A 7 -1.49 11.01 4.14
C HIS A 7 -2.85 10.30 4.01
N GLU A 8 -3.97 11.05 4.05
CA GLU A 8 -5.31 10.47 3.86
C GLU A 8 -5.47 9.80 2.47
N ALA A 9 -4.95 10.43 1.41
CA ALA A 9 -4.99 9.87 0.07
C ALA A 9 -4.19 8.57 -0.04
N ILE A 10 -3.00 8.52 0.59
CA ILE A 10 -2.15 7.34 0.65
C ILE A 10 -2.82 6.20 1.43
N VAL A 11 -3.37 6.50 2.61
CA VAL A 11 -4.09 5.54 3.46
C VAL A 11 -5.27 4.93 2.70
N LYS A 12 -5.98 5.75 1.92
CA LYS A 12 -7.09 5.30 1.10
C LYS A 12 -6.64 4.34 0.00
N VAL A 13 -5.58 4.66 -0.74
CA VAL A 13 -5.07 3.82 -1.84
C VAL A 13 -4.58 2.46 -1.33
N ILE A 14 -3.86 2.44 -0.21
CA ILE A 14 -3.44 1.17 0.42
C ILE A 14 -4.65 0.39 0.91
N GLY A 15 -5.60 1.05 1.58
CA GLY A 15 -6.81 0.41 2.08
C GLY A 15 -7.61 -0.25 0.96
N GLU A 16 -7.75 0.42 -0.18
CA GLU A 16 -8.42 -0.11 -1.37
C GLU A 16 -7.67 -1.31 -1.97
N ALA A 17 -6.34 -1.22 -2.10
CA ALA A 17 -5.52 -2.31 -2.60
C ALA A 17 -5.59 -3.55 -1.69
N VAL A 18 -5.53 -3.36 -0.36
CA VAL A 18 -5.67 -4.44 0.61
C VAL A 18 -7.05 -5.09 0.54
N VAL A 19 -8.11 -4.29 0.42
CA VAL A 19 -9.49 -4.82 0.28
C VAL A 19 -9.65 -5.64 -1.00
N GLN A 20 -9.05 -5.21 -2.11
CA GLN A 20 -9.06 -5.97 -3.37
C GLN A 20 -8.34 -7.31 -3.22
N ILE A 21 -7.15 -7.33 -2.60
CA ILE A 21 -6.40 -8.58 -2.37
C ILE A 21 -7.21 -9.56 -1.51
N LEU A 22 -7.86 -9.05 -0.46
CA LEU A 22 -8.71 -9.84 0.42
C LEU A 22 -9.96 -10.38 -0.29
N ALA A 23 -10.55 -9.59 -1.19
CA ALA A 23 -11.69 -10.01 -2.00
C ALA A 23 -11.31 -11.12 -3.01
N GLU A 24 -10.04 -11.20 -3.40
CA GLU A 24 -9.50 -12.19 -4.34
C GLU A 24 -8.84 -13.42 -3.67
N GLU A 25 -9.01 -13.60 -2.35
CA GLU A 25 -8.52 -14.73 -1.54
C GLU A 25 -6.98 -14.92 -1.54
N ARG A 26 -6.21 -13.86 -1.79
CA ARG A 26 -4.75 -13.89 -1.71
C ARG A 26 -4.28 -13.37 -0.35
N ALA A 27 -3.25 -14.00 0.23
CA ALA A 27 -2.78 -13.67 1.57
C ALA A 27 -1.76 -12.50 1.54
N VAL A 28 -2.13 -11.36 2.13
CA VAL A 28 -1.18 -10.26 2.43
C VAL A 28 -0.53 -10.53 3.78
N THR A 29 0.80 -10.57 3.85
CA THR A 29 1.52 -10.73 5.12
C THR A 29 1.71 -9.39 5.84
N ASN A 30 1.91 -9.45 7.15
CA ASN A 30 2.24 -8.25 7.92
C ASN A 30 3.57 -7.64 7.48
N GLU A 31 4.56 -8.46 7.08
CA GLU A 31 5.82 -7.94 6.53
C GLU A 31 5.59 -7.10 5.27
N ALA A 32 4.74 -7.56 4.36
CA ALA A 32 4.37 -6.83 3.15
C ALA A 32 3.73 -5.47 3.46
N ILE A 33 2.85 -5.40 4.46
CA ILE A 33 2.23 -4.14 4.87
C ILE A 33 3.26 -3.19 5.49
N ILE A 34 4.16 -3.70 6.31
CA ILE A 34 5.24 -2.91 6.94
C ILE A 34 6.15 -2.31 5.86
N GLU A 35 6.48 -3.08 4.83
CA GLU A 35 7.37 -2.65 3.74
C GLU A 35 6.71 -1.58 2.86
N MET A 36 5.41 -1.70 2.56
CA MET A 36 4.65 -0.64 1.89
C MET A 36 4.63 0.67 2.70
N ILE A 37 4.40 0.57 4.02
CA ILE A 37 4.38 1.74 4.91
C ILE A 37 5.76 2.38 5.00
N GLY A 38 6.84 1.58 5.03
CA GLY A 38 8.22 2.07 5.01
C GLY A 38 8.51 2.91 3.77
N LEU A 39 8.23 2.38 2.58
CA LEU A 39 8.41 3.07 1.30
C LEU A 39 7.65 4.40 1.23
N LEU A 40 6.44 4.44 1.81
CA LEU A 40 5.67 5.68 1.87
C LEU A 40 6.22 6.69 2.85
N SER A 41 6.74 6.22 3.99
CA SER A 41 7.37 7.06 5.00
C SER A 41 8.66 7.69 4.48
N ASP A 42 9.36 6.98 3.57
CA ASP A 42 10.55 7.46 2.88
C ASP A 42 10.22 8.41 1.70
N GLY A 43 8.93 8.68 1.45
CA GLY A 43 8.49 9.58 0.39
C GLY A 43 8.56 8.97 -1.01
N GLU A 44 8.53 7.64 -1.11
CA GLU A 44 8.60 6.87 -2.36
C GLU A 44 7.25 6.20 -2.69
N PRO A 45 6.17 6.97 -2.93
CA PRO A 45 4.83 6.42 -3.13
C PRO A 45 4.71 5.55 -4.39
N ASN A 46 5.46 5.89 -5.45
CA ASN A 46 5.47 5.08 -6.67
C ASN A 46 6.06 3.69 -6.43
N LEU A 47 7.07 3.59 -5.57
CA LEU A 47 7.71 2.32 -5.25
C LEU A 47 6.80 1.46 -4.37
N ALA A 48 6.08 2.06 -3.42
CA ALA A 48 5.07 1.38 -2.62
C ALA A 48 3.94 0.78 -3.48
N VAL A 49 3.50 1.52 -4.51
CA VAL A 49 2.49 1.03 -5.47
C VAL A 49 3.03 -0.13 -6.31
N VAL A 50 4.26 -0.02 -6.83
CA VAL A 50 4.90 -1.11 -7.59
C VAL A 50 5.03 -2.37 -6.73
N PHE A 51 5.40 -2.22 -5.46
CA PHE A 51 5.49 -3.32 -4.51
C PHE A 51 4.13 -3.96 -4.23
N ALA A 52 3.08 -3.17 -4.06
CA ALA A 52 1.71 -3.66 -3.88
C ALA A 52 1.23 -4.48 -5.09
N ILE A 53 1.55 -4.04 -6.31
CA ILE A 53 1.22 -4.74 -7.56
C ILE A 53 2.00 -6.07 -7.65
N ASP A 54 3.29 -6.09 -7.34
CA ASP A 54 4.09 -7.33 -7.36
C ASP A 54 3.56 -8.38 -6.35
N LEU A 55 3.11 -7.93 -5.18
CA LEU A 55 2.43 -8.77 -4.19
C LEU A 55 1.08 -9.31 -4.65
N LEU A 56 0.42 -8.58 -5.54
CA LEU A 56 -0.89 -8.89 -6.13
C LEU A 56 -0.79 -9.85 -7.32
N ASP A 57 0.37 -9.96 -7.96
CA ASP A 57 0.60 -10.82 -9.13
C ASP A 57 1.16 -12.21 -8.78
N ARG A 58 1.62 -12.44 -7.54
CA ARG A 58 2.25 -13.69 -7.02
C ARG A 58 1.34 -14.78 -6.44
#